data_AF-A0A7C6T5W1-F1
#
_entry.id   AF-A0A7C6T5W1-F1
#
_cell.length_a   1.000
_cell.length_b   1.000
_cell.length_c   1.000
_cell.angle_alpha   90.00
_cell.angle_beta   90.00
_cell.angle_gamma   90.00
#
_symmetry.space_group_name_H-M   'P 1'
#
loop_
_entity.id
_entity.type
_entity.pdbx_description
1 polymer ?
#
loop_
_entity_poly.entity_id
_entity_poly.type
_entity_poly.pdbx_seq_one_letter_code
_entity_poly.pdbx_strand_id
1 'polypeptide(L)'
;MQFIGLGIGFAILALVILLFAIRLLLGENWLMGWLRGMFGLTLLALALTGGLIAYDISTYQEIPSDRPLLTLSAVAEGQQRYRVTLLEGAIERSFLLDGDLWQLDVRQLHWKGLAHLIGLESGYRLETLNGRFFTAEQQELASFTQVDLAGSLYGVDFWQWLRHFQKDLFIVDANPLRVNYLPIADGAVYSVSLAPTGLLAQPLNSAAKQALKDWQ
;
A
#
# COMPACT_ATOMS: atom_id res chain seq x y z
N MET A 1 -55.94 5.18 36.29
CA MET A 1 -56.34 6.30 35.42
C MET A 1 -55.15 7.01 34.74
N GLN A 2 -53.98 7.19 35.37
CA GLN A 2 -52.83 7.91 34.77
C GLN A 2 -52.14 7.20 33.59
N PHE A 3 -51.93 5.88 33.66
CA PHE A 3 -51.28 5.12 32.57
C PHE A 3 -52.11 5.02 31.28
N ILE A 4 -53.44 5.10 31.39
CA ILE A 4 -54.36 5.04 30.26
C ILE A 4 -54.26 6.33 29.43
N GLY A 5 -54.20 7.50 30.09
CA GLY A 5 -54.03 8.78 29.41
C GLY A 5 -52.67 8.89 28.69
N LEU A 6 -51.61 8.36 29.29
CA LEU A 6 -50.28 8.31 28.68
C LEU A 6 -50.26 7.38 27.46
N GLY A 7 -50.93 6.22 27.56
CA GLY A 7 -51.10 5.29 26.44
C GLY A 7 -51.88 5.90 25.26
N ILE A 8 -52.96 6.64 25.54
CA ILE A 8 -53.72 7.36 24.52
C ILE A 8 -52.86 8.45 23.87
N GLY A 9 -52.06 9.18 24.66
CA GLY A 9 -51.13 10.19 24.15
C GLY A 9 -50.10 9.61 23.17
N PHE A 10 -49.47 8.50 23.53
CA PHE A 10 -48.53 7.80 22.63
C PHE A 10 -49.21 7.23 21.39
N ALA A 11 -50.44 6.71 21.52
CA ALA A 11 -51.20 6.19 20.38
C ALA A 11 -51.54 7.31 19.38
N ILE A 12 -51.92 8.49 19.86
CA ILE A 12 -52.18 9.65 19.00
C ILE A 12 -50.89 10.13 18.32
N LEU A 13 -49.78 10.22 19.06
CA LEU A 13 -48.49 10.60 18.50
C LEU A 13 -48.04 9.62 17.41
N ALA A 14 -48.16 8.32 17.67
CA ALA A 14 -47.85 7.28 16.70
C ALA A 14 -48.74 7.37 15.46
N LEU A 15 -50.04 7.64 15.64
CA LEU A 15 -50.98 7.81 14.53
C LEU A 15 -50.64 9.04 13.68
N VAL A 16 -50.26 10.16 14.29
CA VAL A 16 -49.83 11.38 13.56
C VAL A 16 -48.56 11.11 12.75
N ILE A 17 -47.56 10.45 13.36
CA ILE A 17 -46.33 10.07 12.66
C ILE A 17 -46.65 9.13 11.49
N LEU A 18 -47.53 8.15 11.70
CA LEU A 18 -47.94 7.20 10.67
C LEU A 18 -48.67 7.88 9.51
N LEU A 19 -49.59 8.81 9.78
CA LEU A 19 -50.30 9.57 8.75
C LEU A 19 -49.36 10.48 7.96
N PHE A 20 -48.39 11.13 8.61
CA PHE A 20 -47.36 11.91 7.94
C PHE A 20 -46.45 11.03 7.06
N ALA A 21 -46.02 9.86 7.57
CA ALA A 21 -45.22 8.91 6.81
C ALA A 21 -45.98 8.40 5.58
N ILE A 22 -47.25 8.00 5.72
CA ILE A 22 -48.09 7.55 4.60
C ILE A 22 -48.27 8.67 3.56
N ARG A 23 -48.54 9.91 3.99
CA ARG A 23 -48.71 11.04 3.06
C ARG A 23 -47.41 11.37 2.32
N LEU A 24 -46.26 11.22 2.99
CA LEU A 24 -44.94 11.41 2.38
C LEU A 24 -44.61 10.30 1.37
N LEU A 25 -44.93 9.04 1.70
CA LEU A 25 -44.69 7.87 0.85
C LEU A 25 -45.63 7.78 -0.36
N LEU A 26 -46.86 8.28 -0.23
CA LEU A 26 -47.88 8.30 -1.31
C LEU A 26 -47.75 9.51 -2.26
N GLY A 27 -46.80 10.42 -2.02
CA GLY A 27 -46.51 11.49 -2.98
C GLY A 27 -45.84 10.93 -4.24
N GLU A 28 -46.41 11.22 -5.42
CA GLU A 28 -45.99 10.65 -6.73
C GLU A 28 -44.49 10.77 -7.03
N ASN A 29 -43.80 11.75 -6.44
CA ASN A 29 -42.39 12.02 -6.71
C ASN A 29 -41.45 11.69 -5.54
N TRP A 30 -41.92 11.18 -4.40
CA TRP A 30 -41.04 10.89 -3.25
C TRP A 30 -40.09 9.72 -3.56
N LEU A 31 -40.62 8.62 -4.10
CA LEU A 31 -39.80 7.46 -4.48
C LEU A 31 -38.81 7.82 -5.60
N MET A 32 -39.23 8.61 -6.59
CA MET A 32 -38.35 9.07 -7.66
C MET A 32 -37.30 10.07 -7.15
N GLY A 33 -37.65 10.94 -6.19
CA GLY A 33 -36.72 11.85 -5.51
C GLY A 33 -35.70 11.11 -4.64
N TRP A 34 -36.13 10.09 -3.90
CA TRP A 34 -35.27 9.22 -3.11
C TRP A 34 -34.34 8.40 -4.01
N LEU A 35 -34.85 7.79 -5.10
CA LEU A 35 -34.03 7.08 -6.08
C LEU A 35 -33.01 8.00 -6.75
N ARG A 36 -33.38 9.22 -7.12
CA ARG A 36 -32.45 10.22 -7.66
C ARG A 36 -31.39 10.62 -6.63
N GLY A 37 -31.77 10.79 -5.37
CA GLY A 37 -30.86 11.06 -4.27
C GLY A 37 -29.88 9.91 -4.02
N MET A 38 -30.38 8.67 -3.95
CA MET A 38 -29.55 7.47 -3.81
C MET A 38 -28.61 7.29 -4.99
N PHE A 39 -29.10 7.44 -6.22
CA PHE A 39 -28.26 7.38 -7.42
C PHE A 39 -27.19 8.47 -7.41
N GLY A 40 -27.54 9.70 -7.03
CA GLY A 40 -26.58 10.78 -6.86
C GLY A 40 -25.53 10.49 -5.80
N LEU A 41 -25.93 9.92 -4.66
CA LEU A 41 -25.00 9.49 -3.60
C LEU A 41 -24.11 8.34 -4.07
N THR A 42 -24.64 7.38 -4.83
CA THR A 42 -23.83 6.29 -5.42
C THR A 42 -22.80 6.83 -6.39
N LEU A 43 -23.18 7.77 -7.27
CA LEU A 43 -22.25 8.41 -8.20
C LEU A 43 -21.18 9.24 -7.46
N LEU A 44 -21.59 9.97 -6.42
CA LEU A 44 -20.66 10.74 -5.58
C LEU A 44 -19.68 9.79 -4.87
N ALA A 45 -20.16 8.69 -4.30
CA ALA A 45 -19.33 7.68 -3.65
C ALA A 45 -18.34 7.08 -4.66
N LEU A 46 -18.80 6.72 -5.86
CA LEU A 46 -17.95 6.18 -6.92
C LEU A 46 -16.88 7.18 -7.36
N ALA A 47 -17.23 8.46 -7.49
CA ALA A 47 -16.29 9.53 -7.83
C ALA A 47 -15.22 9.72 -6.73
N LEU A 48 -15.62 9.71 -5.46
CA LEU A 48 -14.68 9.80 -4.34
C LEU A 48 -13.75 8.58 -4.28
N THR A 49 -14.28 7.36 -4.41
CA THR A 49 -13.47 6.14 -4.45
C THR A 49 -12.52 6.15 -5.66
N GLY A 50 -13.00 6.53 -6.85
CA GLY A 50 -12.17 6.68 -8.04
C GLY A 50 -11.05 7.70 -7.86
N GLY A 51 -11.33 8.83 -7.21
CA GLY A 51 -10.32 9.83 -6.86
C GLY A 51 -9.25 9.29 -5.90
N LEU A 52 -9.63 8.52 -4.88
CA LEU A 52 -8.68 7.89 -3.96
C LEU A 52 -7.82 6.84 -4.66
N ILE A 53 -8.39 6.04 -5.56
CA ILE A 53 -7.64 5.08 -6.39
C ILE A 53 -6.66 5.81 -7.31
N ALA A 54 -7.11 6.87 -8.00
CA ALA A 54 -6.24 7.67 -8.86
C ALA A 54 -5.08 8.28 -8.07
N TYR A 55 -5.35 8.76 -6.86
CA TYR A 55 -4.31 9.26 -5.96
C TYR A 55 -3.32 8.16 -5.56
N ASP A 56 -3.78 6.97 -5.15
CA ASP A 56 -2.89 5.86 -4.80
C ASP A 56 -2.00 5.45 -5.99
N ILE A 57 -2.58 5.33 -7.19
CA ILE A 57 -1.83 5.02 -8.43
C ILE A 57 -0.79 6.11 -8.73
N SER A 58 -1.08 7.39 -8.47
CA SER A 58 -0.15 8.49 -8.71
C SER A 58 1.11 8.46 -7.84
N THR A 59 1.14 7.64 -6.78
CA THR A 59 2.33 7.44 -5.93
C THR A 59 3.32 6.42 -6.48
N TYR A 60 2.98 5.72 -7.57
CA TYR A 60 3.85 4.75 -8.22
C TYR A 60 4.81 5.46 -9.18
N GLN A 61 6.03 4.93 -9.27
CA GLN A 61 7.06 5.39 -10.20
C GLN A 61 7.21 4.40 -11.35
N GLU A 62 7.56 4.88 -12.54
CA GLU A 62 7.81 4.04 -13.71
C GLU A 62 9.05 3.16 -13.49
N ILE A 63 8.98 1.90 -13.91
CA ILE A 63 10.10 0.96 -13.79
C ILE A 63 11.15 1.27 -14.86
N PRO A 64 12.37 1.72 -14.49
CA PRO A 64 13.44 1.94 -15.46
C PRO A 64 13.93 0.64 -16.10
N SER A 65 14.17 0.67 -17.41
CA SER A 65 14.74 -0.46 -18.16
C SER A 65 16.28 -0.50 -18.14
N ASP A 66 16.94 0.67 -18.13
CA ASP A 66 18.39 0.79 -18.33
C ASP A 66 19.19 1.13 -17.04
N ARG A 67 18.51 1.31 -15.91
CA ARG A 67 19.12 1.71 -14.63
C ARG A 67 18.48 0.94 -13.47
N PRO A 68 19.18 0.79 -12.33
CA PRO A 68 18.60 0.16 -11.14
C PRO A 68 17.37 0.93 -10.63
N LEU A 69 16.45 0.21 -9.98
CA LEU A 69 15.29 0.79 -9.29
C LEU A 69 15.73 1.67 -8.13
N LEU A 70 16.72 1.19 -7.37
CA LEU A 70 17.36 1.94 -6.31
C LEU A 70 18.78 1.47 -6.05
N THR A 71 19.53 2.31 -5.36
CA THR A 71 20.80 1.94 -4.72
C THR A 71 20.64 2.02 -3.21
N LEU A 72 21.03 0.97 -2.51
CA LEU A 72 21.05 0.89 -1.06
C LEU A 72 22.49 1.03 -0.59
N SER A 73 22.78 2.01 0.26
CA SER A 73 24.05 2.11 0.99
C SER A 73 23.82 1.98 2.49
N ALA A 74 24.71 1.29 3.17
CA ALA A 74 24.65 1.06 4.61
C ALA A 74 25.91 1.60 5.28
N VAL A 75 25.75 2.32 6.39
CA VAL A 75 26.84 2.79 7.25
C VAL A 75 26.54 2.37 8.68
N ALA A 76 27.49 1.74 9.36
CA ALA A 76 27.31 1.29 10.72
C ALA A 76 27.25 2.48 11.69
N GLU A 77 26.24 2.51 12.55
CA GLU A 77 26.09 3.49 13.64
C GLU A 77 26.13 2.85 15.03
N GLY A 78 26.30 1.53 15.09
CA GLY A 78 26.40 0.77 16.33
C GLY A 78 26.55 -0.72 16.07
N GLN A 79 26.43 -1.51 17.13
CA GLN A 79 26.42 -2.97 17.00
C GLN A 79 25.14 -3.41 16.30
N GLN A 80 25.27 -3.98 15.09
CA GLN A 80 24.14 -4.47 14.27
C GLN A 80 23.07 -3.40 14.00
N ARG A 81 23.49 -2.13 13.98
CA ARG A 81 22.65 -0.97 13.67
C ARG A 81 23.30 -0.18 12.54
N TYR A 82 22.53 0.04 11.49
CA TYR A 82 23.00 0.68 10.27
C TYR A 82 22.10 1.84 9.89
N ARG A 83 22.69 2.96 9.50
CA ARG A 83 22.00 3.97 8.71
C ARG A 83 21.96 3.48 7.27
N VAL A 84 20.76 3.18 6.78
CA VAL A 84 20.52 2.75 5.42
C VAL A 84 19.97 3.89 4.60
N THR A 85 20.65 4.21 3.52
CA THR A 85 20.27 5.24 2.57
C THR A 85 19.80 4.57 1.29
N LEU A 86 18.57 4.88 0.87
CA LEU A 86 17.96 4.45 -0.38
C LEU A 86 17.98 5.63 -1.36
N LEU A 87 18.62 5.42 -2.50
CA LEU A 87 18.66 6.36 -3.62
C LEU A 87 17.78 5.84 -4.77
N GLU A 88 16.64 6.49 -4.99
CA GLU A 88 15.69 6.22 -6.07
C GLU A 88 15.80 7.32 -7.13
N GLY A 89 16.61 7.08 -8.17
CA GLY A 89 16.91 8.12 -9.16
C GLY A 89 17.66 9.30 -8.51
N ALA A 90 16.95 10.40 -8.27
CA ALA A 90 17.49 11.60 -7.62
C ALA A 90 16.97 11.81 -6.19
N ILE A 91 16.05 10.96 -5.71
CA ILE A 91 15.44 11.07 -4.39
C ILE A 91 16.23 10.19 -3.43
N GLU A 92 16.76 10.79 -2.37
CA GLU A 92 17.51 10.09 -1.33
C GLU A 92 16.72 10.10 -0.02
N ARG A 93 16.58 8.92 0.60
CA ARG A 93 15.91 8.74 1.89
C ARG A 93 16.77 7.87 2.80
N SER A 94 16.98 8.31 4.05
CA SER A 94 17.81 7.60 5.01
C SER A 94 17.00 7.15 6.23
N PHE A 95 17.25 5.92 6.68
CA PHE A 95 16.54 5.26 7.77
C PHE A 95 17.52 4.54 8.68
N LEU A 96 17.10 4.26 9.92
CA LEU A 96 17.83 3.33 10.78
C LEU A 96 17.29 1.92 10.56
N LEU A 97 18.19 0.96 10.44
CA LEU A 97 17.87 -0.45 10.32
C LEU A 97 18.72 -1.26 11.30
N ASP A 98 18.04 -2.05 12.12
CA ASP A 98 18.64 -2.98 13.07
C ASP A 98 18.62 -4.40 12.48
N GLY A 99 19.77 -5.06 12.42
CA GLY A 99 19.88 -6.46 11.97
C GLY A 99 21.21 -6.80 11.30
N ASP A 100 21.40 -8.09 11.02
CA ASP A 100 22.55 -8.65 10.29
C ASP A 100 22.25 -8.84 8.80
N LEU A 101 20.95 -8.96 8.47
CA LEU A 101 20.42 -9.14 7.13
C LEU A 101 19.41 -8.04 6.83
N TRP A 102 19.32 -7.65 5.56
CA TRP A 102 18.29 -6.75 5.07
C TRP A 102 17.44 -7.42 3.99
N GLN A 103 16.19 -7.01 3.87
CA GLN A 103 15.23 -7.45 2.87
C GLN A 103 14.41 -6.26 2.41
N LEU A 104 14.07 -6.19 1.12
CA LEU A 104 13.26 -5.11 0.57
C LEU A 104 12.03 -5.70 -0.12
N ASP A 105 10.86 -5.22 0.26
CA ASP A 105 9.59 -5.52 -0.41
C ASP A 105 9.15 -4.34 -1.28
N VAL A 106 8.71 -4.65 -2.49
CA VAL A 106 8.29 -3.70 -3.51
C VAL A 106 6.98 -4.17 -4.11
N ARG A 107 6.07 -3.24 -4.34
CA ARG A 107 4.82 -3.49 -5.05
C ARG A 107 5.00 -3.14 -6.51
N GLN A 108 4.60 -4.04 -7.40
CA GLN A 108 4.55 -3.79 -8.83
C GLN A 108 3.09 -3.76 -9.30
N LEU A 109 2.79 -2.78 -10.14
CA LEU A 109 1.60 -2.72 -10.98
C LEU A 109 2.03 -2.94 -12.42
N HIS A 110 1.59 -4.04 -13.02
CA HIS A 110 1.93 -4.41 -14.39
C HIS A 110 0.72 -4.26 -15.29
N TRP A 111 0.76 -3.29 -16.22
CA TRP A 111 -0.32 -3.10 -17.18
C TRP A 111 -0.20 -4.07 -18.36
N LYS A 112 -1.31 -4.67 -18.75
CA LYS A 112 -1.42 -5.68 -19.80
C LYS A 112 -2.43 -5.29 -20.88
N GLY A 113 -2.38 -6.00 -22.00
CA GLY A 113 -3.38 -5.91 -23.06
C GLY A 113 -3.51 -4.50 -23.62
N LEU A 114 -4.75 -4.00 -23.69
CA LEU A 114 -5.03 -2.67 -24.24
C LEU A 114 -4.36 -1.54 -23.46
N ALA A 115 -4.19 -1.65 -22.13
CA ALA A 115 -3.56 -0.61 -21.33
C ALA A 115 -2.08 -0.43 -21.70
N HIS A 116 -1.36 -1.53 -21.91
CA HIS A 116 0.01 -1.47 -22.39
C HIS A 116 0.09 -0.89 -23.82
N LEU A 117 -0.85 -1.25 -24.69
CA LEU A 117 -0.88 -0.75 -26.08
C LEU A 117 -1.15 0.75 -26.21
N ILE A 118 -1.88 1.35 -25.25
CA ILE A 118 -2.08 2.81 -25.19
C ILE A 118 -0.94 3.54 -24.45
N GLY A 119 0.14 2.83 -24.12
CA GLY A 119 1.36 3.41 -23.55
C GLY A 119 1.40 3.47 -22.02
N LEU A 120 0.54 2.74 -21.28
CA LEU A 120 0.73 2.64 -19.83
C LEU A 120 1.91 1.73 -19.51
N GLU A 121 2.92 2.30 -18.85
CA GLU A 121 4.09 1.59 -18.36
C GLU A 121 3.89 1.02 -16.96
N SER A 122 4.59 -0.08 -16.68
CA SER A 122 4.51 -0.73 -15.37
C SER A 122 5.10 0.15 -14.28
N GLY A 123 4.39 0.26 -13.16
CA GLY A 123 4.79 1.06 -12.01
C GLY A 123 5.34 0.21 -10.88
N TYR A 124 6.22 0.80 -10.06
CA TYR A 124 6.66 0.23 -8.80
C TYR A 124 6.54 1.22 -7.65
N ARG A 125 6.42 0.69 -6.43
CA ARG A 125 6.44 1.45 -5.18
C ARG A 125 7.14 0.63 -4.11
N LEU A 126 8.12 1.23 -3.43
CA LEU A 126 8.78 0.59 -2.30
C LEU A 126 7.81 0.49 -1.12
N GLU A 127 7.77 -0.67 -0.46
CA GLU A 127 6.81 -0.94 0.60
C GLU A 127 7.48 -0.98 1.96
N THR A 128 8.35 -1.96 2.19
CA THR A 128 9.05 -2.12 3.48
C THR A 128 10.51 -2.49 3.28
N LEU A 129 11.34 -1.95 4.17
CA LEU A 129 12.71 -2.39 4.39
C LEU A 129 12.75 -3.11 5.74
N ASN A 130 13.15 -4.38 5.74
CA ASN A 130 13.19 -5.22 6.92
C ASN A 130 14.62 -5.60 7.27
N GLY A 131 14.96 -5.50 8.53
CA GLY A 131 16.18 -5.97 9.15
C GLY A 131 15.90 -7.27 9.91
N ARG A 132 16.83 -8.22 9.81
CA ARG A 132 16.73 -9.49 10.52
C ARG A 132 18.05 -9.85 11.19
N PHE A 133 17.96 -10.29 12.44
CA PHE A 133 19.07 -10.83 13.19
C PHE A 133 19.23 -12.32 12.95
N PHE A 134 20.46 -12.82 13.12
CA PHE A 134 20.70 -14.27 13.14
C PHE A 134 20.16 -14.95 14.40
N THR A 135 20.11 -14.21 15.52
CA THR A 135 19.62 -14.73 16.81
C THR A 135 18.26 -14.13 17.17
N ALA A 136 17.38 -14.93 17.75
CA ALA A 136 16.01 -14.51 18.07
C ALA A 136 15.98 -13.56 19.27
N GLU A 137 16.91 -13.72 20.22
CA GLU A 137 17.02 -12.88 21.41
C GLU A 137 17.33 -11.42 21.04
N GLN A 138 18.18 -11.20 20.02
CA GLN A 138 18.49 -9.86 19.53
C GLN A 138 17.30 -9.24 18.78
N GLN A 139 16.52 -10.06 18.06
CA GLN A 139 15.34 -9.60 17.34
C GLN A 139 14.27 -9.01 18.29
N GLU A 140 14.07 -9.59 19.47
CA GLU A 140 13.09 -9.10 20.46
C GLU A 140 13.51 -7.77 21.11
N LEU A 141 14.81 -7.52 21.21
CA LEU A 141 15.37 -6.30 21.82
C LEU A 141 15.50 -5.13 20.83
N ALA A 142 15.45 -5.43 19.53
CA ALA A 142 15.66 -4.43 18.47
C ALA A 142 14.45 -3.53 18.26
N SER A 143 14.71 -2.25 17.99
CA SER A 143 13.65 -1.23 17.85
C SER A 143 13.36 -0.87 16.38
N PHE A 144 14.33 -1.03 15.48
CA PHE A 144 14.22 -0.60 14.08
C PHE A 144 14.40 -1.76 13.09
N THR A 145 13.65 -2.85 13.28
CA THR A 145 13.71 -4.04 12.40
C THR A 145 12.81 -3.94 11.18
N GLN A 146 11.88 -2.99 11.14
CA GLN A 146 11.03 -2.74 9.98
C GLN A 146 10.86 -1.24 9.78
N VAL A 147 11.01 -0.80 8.53
CA VAL A 147 10.80 0.57 8.09
C VAL A 147 9.81 0.57 6.96
N ASP A 148 8.69 1.26 7.15
CA ASP A 148 7.68 1.47 6.10
C ASP A 148 8.14 2.61 5.17
N LEU A 149 8.28 2.30 3.88
CA LEU A 149 8.81 3.22 2.86
C LEU A 149 7.69 3.99 2.13
N ALA A 150 6.47 3.47 2.17
CA ALA A 150 5.27 4.10 1.64
C ALA A 150 4.04 3.70 2.45
N GLY A 151 3.09 4.63 2.58
CA GLY A 151 1.79 4.39 3.22
C GLY A 151 0.63 4.73 2.31
N SER A 152 -0.47 3.99 2.42
CA SER A 152 -1.73 4.29 1.70
C SER A 152 -2.53 5.36 2.43
N LEU A 153 -3.03 6.36 1.70
CA LEU A 153 -3.86 7.41 2.28
C LEU A 153 -5.25 6.88 2.66
N TYR A 154 -5.70 7.17 3.88
CA TYR A 154 -7.00 6.72 4.42
C TYR A 154 -7.25 5.20 4.35
N GLY A 155 -6.19 4.38 4.25
CA GLY A 155 -6.29 2.92 4.11
C GLY A 155 -6.79 2.45 2.74
N VAL A 156 -6.91 3.35 1.75
CA VAL A 156 -7.25 2.95 0.38
C VAL A 156 -5.98 2.50 -0.33
N ASP A 157 -5.88 1.19 -0.53
CA ASP A 157 -4.74 0.53 -1.16
C ASP A 157 -5.22 -0.22 -2.40
N PHE A 158 -5.06 0.41 -3.56
CA PHE A 158 -5.55 -0.15 -4.82
C PHE A 158 -4.88 -1.49 -5.10
N TRP A 159 -3.59 -1.61 -4.81
CA TRP A 159 -2.83 -2.83 -5.05
C TRP A 159 -3.30 -3.99 -4.17
N GLN A 160 -3.61 -3.75 -2.88
CA GLN A 160 -4.19 -4.78 -2.02
C GLN A 160 -5.60 -5.19 -2.47
N TRP A 161 -6.40 -4.22 -2.93
CA TRP A 161 -7.72 -4.50 -3.49
C TRP A 161 -7.62 -5.41 -4.72
N LEU A 162 -6.73 -5.09 -5.68
CA LEU A 162 -6.44 -5.95 -6.83
C LEU A 162 -6.04 -7.36 -6.43
N ARG A 163 -5.16 -7.49 -5.42
CA ARG A 163 -4.72 -8.78 -4.88
C ARG A 163 -5.86 -9.59 -4.27
N HIS A 164 -6.84 -8.93 -3.64
CA HIS A 164 -7.99 -9.59 -3.02
C HIS A 164 -8.99 -10.11 -4.05
N PHE A 165 -9.21 -9.38 -5.14
CA PHE A 165 -10.18 -9.73 -6.21
C PHE A 165 -9.68 -10.81 -7.19
N GLN A 166 -8.57 -11.48 -6.85
CA GLN A 166 -7.85 -12.48 -7.66
C GLN A 166 -7.04 -11.91 -8.84
N LYS A 167 -5.92 -12.59 -9.13
CA LYS A 167 -4.71 -12.08 -9.79
C LYS A 167 -4.78 -11.88 -11.32
N ASP A 168 -5.90 -12.19 -11.97
CA ASP A 168 -6.00 -12.22 -13.43
C ASP A 168 -7.03 -11.20 -13.96
N LEU A 169 -6.80 -9.93 -13.67
CA LEU A 169 -7.52 -8.89 -14.41
C LEU A 169 -6.88 -8.75 -15.79
N PHE A 170 -7.70 -8.70 -16.83
CA PHE A 170 -7.24 -8.58 -18.22
C PHE A 170 -6.41 -7.32 -18.52
N ILE A 171 -6.39 -6.33 -17.61
CA ILE A 171 -5.83 -5.00 -17.83
C ILE A 171 -4.61 -4.73 -16.93
N VAL A 172 -4.56 -5.27 -15.71
CA VAL A 172 -3.52 -4.94 -14.72
C VAL A 172 -3.29 -6.09 -13.75
N ASP A 173 -2.02 -6.42 -13.47
CA ASP A 173 -1.68 -7.28 -12.35
C ASP A 173 -1.03 -6.51 -11.20
N ALA A 174 -1.26 -7.00 -9.99
CA ALA A 174 -0.61 -6.57 -8.77
C ALA A 174 0.36 -7.66 -8.29
N ASN A 175 1.66 -7.50 -8.61
CA ASN A 175 2.68 -8.48 -8.28
C ASN A 175 3.52 -8.02 -7.07
N PRO A 176 3.71 -8.88 -6.04
CA PRO A 176 4.70 -8.61 -5.01
C PRO A 176 6.09 -8.94 -5.54
N LEU A 177 7.02 -8.01 -5.34
CA LEU A 177 8.41 -8.18 -5.65
C LEU A 177 9.22 -8.09 -4.36
N ARG A 178 10.25 -8.92 -4.23
CA ARG A 178 11.06 -9.02 -3.02
C ARG A 178 12.52 -9.26 -3.35
N VAL A 179 13.40 -8.50 -2.71
CA VAL A 179 14.80 -8.87 -2.56
C VAL A 179 14.89 -9.76 -1.33
N ASN A 180 15.39 -10.99 -1.49
CA ASN A 180 15.57 -11.91 -0.36
C ASN A 180 16.60 -11.37 0.64
N TYR A 181 16.64 -11.97 1.83
CA TYR A 181 17.60 -11.56 2.86
C TYR A 181 19.05 -11.61 2.35
N LEU A 182 19.73 -10.48 2.45
CA LEU A 182 21.16 -10.33 2.14
C LEU A 182 21.90 -9.72 3.32
N PRO A 183 23.19 -10.03 3.51
CA PRO A 183 23.98 -9.49 4.62
C PRO A 183 24.18 -7.99 4.48
N ILE A 184 24.05 -7.28 5.60
CA ILE A 184 24.40 -5.86 5.71
C ILE A 184 25.79 -5.74 6.36
N ALA A 185 26.59 -4.80 5.89
CA ALA A 185 27.90 -4.53 6.46
C ALA A 185 28.22 -3.04 6.37
N ASP A 186 29.19 -2.59 7.17
CA ASP A 186 29.61 -1.19 7.16
C ASP A 186 30.18 -0.80 5.79
N GLY A 187 29.67 0.31 5.26
CA GLY A 187 29.99 0.81 3.93
C GLY A 187 29.44 -0.05 2.79
N ALA A 188 28.63 -1.10 3.03
CA ALA A 188 28.13 -1.96 1.96
C ALA A 188 27.17 -1.20 1.03
N VAL A 189 27.33 -1.39 -0.29
CA VAL A 189 26.47 -0.78 -1.30
C VAL A 189 25.91 -1.85 -2.23
N TYR A 190 24.59 -1.84 -2.42
CA TYR A 190 23.84 -2.76 -3.28
C TYR A 190 23.03 -1.98 -4.32
N SER A 191 23.06 -2.40 -5.59
CA SER A 191 22.09 -1.96 -6.60
C SER A 191 20.94 -2.94 -6.65
N VAL A 192 19.70 -2.45 -6.66
CA VAL A 192 18.50 -3.29 -6.82
C VAL A 192 17.91 -3.00 -8.20
N SER A 193 17.78 -4.03 -9.02
CA SER A 193 17.25 -3.94 -10.38
C SER A 193 16.15 -4.98 -10.61
N LEU A 194 15.29 -4.74 -11.59
CA LEU A 194 14.29 -5.73 -12.00
C LEU A 194 14.93 -6.69 -13.01
N ALA A 195 14.97 -7.97 -12.66
CA ALA A 195 15.38 -9.06 -13.53
C ALA A 195 14.14 -9.88 -13.98
N PRO A 196 14.25 -10.71 -15.03
CA PRO A 196 13.13 -11.54 -15.50
C PRO A 196 12.53 -12.46 -14.43
N THR A 197 13.31 -12.84 -13.42
CA THR A 197 12.89 -13.73 -12.32
C THR A 197 12.43 -12.98 -11.07
N GLY A 198 12.44 -11.63 -11.06
CA GLY A 198 12.10 -10.81 -9.89
C GLY A 198 13.17 -9.75 -9.59
N LEU A 199 13.25 -9.29 -8.35
CA LEU A 199 14.27 -8.31 -7.96
C LEU A 199 15.63 -8.98 -7.77
N LEU A 200 16.65 -8.35 -8.32
CA LEU A 200 18.03 -8.75 -8.16
C LEU A 200 18.80 -7.63 -7.47
N ALA A 201 19.38 -7.94 -6.32
CA ALA A 201 20.30 -7.06 -5.61
C ALA A 201 21.75 -7.50 -5.88
N GLN A 202 22.54 -6.58 -6.44
CA GLN A 202 23.94 -6.83 -6.80
C GLN A 202 24.88 -5.99 -5.93
N PRO A 203 25.97 -6.57 -5.39
CA PRO A 203 26.94 -5.83 -4.60
C PRO A 203 27.80 -4.92 -5.48
N LEU A 204 27.83 -3.62 -5.19
CA LEU A 204 28.58 -2.63 -5.97
C LEU A 204 30.01 -2.43 -5.48
N ASN A 205 30.31 -2.72 -4.22
CA ASN A 205 31.63 -2.48 -3.63
C ASN A 205 32.24 -3.70 -2.93
N SER A 206 33.49 -3.58 -2.50
CA SER A 206 34.23 -4.65 -1.81
C SER A 206 33.58 -5.05 -0.49
N ALA A 207 33.05 -4.09 0.30
CA ALA A 207 32.37 -4.37 1.55
C ALA A 207 31.14 -5.28 1.35
N ALA A 208 30.27 -4.96 0.39
CA ALA A 208 29.11 -5.78 0.05
C ALA A 208 29.50 -7.16 -0.50
N LYS A 209 30.53 -7.23 -1.37
CA LYS A 209 31.03 -8.50 -1.91
C LYS A 209 31.60 -9.40 -0.83
N GLN A 210 32.34 -8.83 0.11
CA GLN A 210 32.92 -9.56 1.23
C GLN A 210 31.83 -10.07 2.17
N ALA A 211 30.86 -9.22 2.52
CA ALA A 211 29.71 -9.60 3.35
C ALA A 211 28.93 -10.78 2.75
N LEU A 212 28.69 -10.77 1.43
CA LEU A 212 28.05 -11.89 0.73
C LEU A 212 28.90 -13.16 0.74
N LYS A 213 30.22 -13.03 0.60
CA LYS A 213 31.13 -14.16 0.61
C LYS A 213 31.22 -14.81 2.00
N ASP A 214 31.20 -14.00 3.06
CA ASP A 214 31.25 -14.48 4.44
C ASP A 214 29.94 -15.16 4.88
N TRP A 215 28.85 -14.93 4.14
CA TRP A 215 27.54 -15.52 4.39
C TRP A 215 27.30 -16.86 3.65
N GLN A 216 27.99 -17.11 2.54
CA GLN A 216 27.89 -18.36 1.76
C GLN A 216 28.69 -19.51 2.38
#